data_AF-A0A7J8M2J7-F1
#
_entry.id   AF-A0A7J8M2J7-F1
#
_cell.length_a   1.000
_cell.length_b   1.000
_cell.length_c   1.000
_cell.angle_alpha   90.00
_cell.angle_beta   90.00
_cell.angle_gamma   90.00
#
_symmetry.space_group_name_H-M   'P 1'
#
loop_
_entity.id
_entity.type
_entity.pdbx_description
1 polymer ?
#
loop_
_entity_poly.entity_id
_entity_poly.type
_entity_poly.pdbx_seq_one_letter_code
_entity_poly.pdbx_strand_id
1 'polypeptide(L)'
;MGVMSRRVLPVCGNLCFFCPSLRARSRQPVKRYKKLLSDIFPRNQEPEPNDRKIGKLCEYAAKNPLRIPKITSNLEQRCFKGLRNEKFGCVKVILCVYTKLLSTCKEQMALFASSLLGIIQTLLEQTRLDEMLIIGCDALAEFVNSQVCSS
;
A
#
# COMPACT_ATOMS: atom_id res chain seq x y z
N MET A 1 19.70 31.14 18.04
CA MET A 1 19.71 30.97 16.57
C MET A 1 21.09 30.51 16.13
N GLY A 2 21.26 29.23 15.78
CA GLY A 2 22.51 28.72 15.22
C GLY A 2 22.40 28.60 13.71
N VAL A 3 23.08 29.46 12.96
CA VAL A 3 23.07 29.43 11.49
C VAL A 3 24.17 28.46 11.04
N MET A 4 23.80 27.23 10.73
CA MET A 4 24.73 26.26 10.14
C MET A 4 24.84 26.51 8.63
N SER A 5 26.07 26.78 8.18
CA SER A 5 26.42 27.14 6.80
C SER A 5 26.08 26.03 5.80
N ARG A 6 25.39 26.38 4.71
CA ARG A 6 24.88 25.45 3.66
C ARG A 6 25.97 24.82 2.76
N ARG A 7 27.25 25.00 3.06
CA ARG A 7 28.35 24.55 2.18
C ARG A 7 29.00 23.21 2.54
N VAL A 8 28.61 22.55 3.63
CA VAL A 8 29.25 21.28 4.08
C VAL A 8 28.35 20.04 3.89
N LEU A 9 27.23 20.17 3.18
CA LEU A 9 26.22 19.10 3.03
C LEU A 9 26.34 18.11 1.85
N PRO A 10 27.32 18.13 0.92
CA PRO A 10 27.26 17.17 -0.19
C PRO A 10 27.84 15.79 0.14
N VAL A 11 28.63 15.62 1.20
CA VAL A 11 29.34 14.34 1.45
C VAL A 11 28.67 13.46 2.52
N CYS A 12 27.94 14.04 3.48
CA CYS A 12 27.31 13.26 4.57
C CYS A 12 25.92 12.67 4.23
N GLY A 13 25.36 13.01 3.06
CA GLY A 13 24.04 12.52 2.64
C GLY A 13 23.97 11.02 2.31
N ASN A 14 25.13 10.41 2.01
CA ASN A 14 25.24 8.98 1.65
C ASN A 14 25.70 8.08 2.81
N LEU A 15 26.25 8.63 3.90
CA LEU A 15 26.91 7.83 4.94
C LEU A 15 26.11 7.62 6.24
N CYS A 16 25.04 8.39 6.50
CA CYS A 16 24.38 8.33 7.80
C CYS A 16 23.05 7.55 7.76
N PHE A 17 23.12 6.24 7.99
CA PHE A 17 21.95 5.37 8.20
C PHE A 17 21.26 5.62 9.56
N PHE A 18 21.99 6.15 10.55
CA PHE A 18 21.53 6.32 11.94
C PHE A 18 20.83 7.65 12.25
N CYS A 19 20.77 8.63 11.33
CA CYS A 19 20.09 9.92 11.57
C CYS A 19 19.15 10.32 10.41
N PRO A 20 17.91 9.77 10.38
CA PRO A 20 16.91 10.09 9.36
C PRO A 20 16.52 11.59 9.28
N SER A 21 16.82 12.36 10.32
CA SER A 21 16.53 13.79 10.47
C SER A 21 17.42 14.70 9.62
N LEU A 22 18.61 14.23 9.20
CA LEU A 22 19.59 15.03 8.45
C LEU A 22 19.49 14.83 6.92
N ARG A 23 18.66 13.90 6.45
CA ARG A 23 18.41 13.72 5.01
C ARG A 23 17.63 14.92 4.47
N ALA A 24 18.01 15.42 3.29
CA ALA A 24 17.26 16.48 2.61
C ALA A 24 15.75 16.17 2.63
N ARG A 25 14.97 17.03 3.33
CA ARG A 25 13.56 16.81 3.73
C ARG A 25 12.62 16.46 2.55
N SER A 26 13.02 16.80 1.33
CA SER A 26 12.30 16.48 0.09
C SER A 26 12.36 14.99 -0.29
N ARG A 27 13.43 14.27 0.12
CA ARG A 27 13.67 12.84 -0.21
C ARG A 27 13.22 11.89 0.90
N GLN A 28 12.47 12.35 1.89
CA GLN A 28 12.00 11.48 2.95
C GLN A 28 11.01 10.43 2.41
N PRO A 29 11.14 9.15 2.83
CA PRO A 29 10.29 8.04 2.40
C PRO A 29 8.78 8.31 2.56
N VAL A 30 8.40 9.18 3.51
CA VAL A 30 7.00 9.59 3.78
C VAL A 30 6.32 10.22 2.56
N LYS A 31 7.07 10.95 1.72
CA LYS A 31 6.49 11.61 0.53
C LYS A 31 6.38 10.66 -0.66
N ARG A 32 7.26 9.65 -0.77
CA ARG A 32 7.34 8.77 -1.94
C ARG A 32 6.13 7.84 -2.05
N TYR A 33 5.75 7.16 -0.97
CA TYR A 33 4.59 6.25 -1.01
C TYR A 33 3.29 7.00 -1.31
N LYS A 34 3.13 8.23 -0.80
CA LYS A 34 1.98 9.08 -1.09
C LYS A 34 1.88 9.42 -2.57
N LYS A 35 3.01 9.66 -3.24
CA LYS A 35 3.06 9.88 -4.70
C LYS A 35 2.65 8.61 -5.47
N LEU A 36 3.19 7.46 -5.08
CA LEU A 36 2.82 6.18 -5.71
C LEU A 36 1.32 5.89 -5.56
N LEU A 37 0.75 6.16 -4.39
CA LEU A 37 -0.70 6.07 -4.16
C LEU A 37 -1.49 7.08 -5.00
N SER A 38 -1.02 8.31 -5.19
CA SER A 38 -1.71 9.27 -6.06
C SER A 38 -1.63 8.88 -7.54
N ASP A 39 -0.58 8.17 -7.95
CA ASP A 39 -0.44 7.70 -9.33
C ASP A 39 -1.41 6.54 -9.63
N ILE A 40 -1.67 5.67 -8.64
CA ILE A 40 -2.65 4.56 -8.72
C ILE A 40 -4.08 5.09 -8.59
N PHE A 41 -4.31 6.05 -7.69
CA PHE A 41 -5.62 6.60 -7.40
C PHE A 41 -5.68 8.09 -7.75
N PRO A 42 -5.83 8.44 -9.04
CA PRO A 42 -5.96 9.82 -9.48
C PRO A 42 -7.22 10.47 -8.90
N ARG A 43 -7.19 11.79 -8.69
CA ARG A 43 -8.33 12.52 -8.07
C ARG A 43 -9.54 12.69 -8.98
N ASN A 44 -9.31 12.76 -10.29
CA ASN A 44 -10.31 13.20 -11.27
C ASN A 44 -10.72 12.10 -12.25
N GLN A 45 -10.23 10.88 -12.06
CA GLN A 45 -10.49 9.74 -12.94
C GLN A 45 -10.82 8.53 -12.08
N GLU A 46 -11.68 7.65 -12.59
CA GLU A 46 -11.89 6.36 -11.94
C GLU A 46 -10.58 5.57 -12.00
N PRO A 47 -10.11 5.02 -10.87
CA PRO A 47 -8.87 4.26 -10.86
C PRO A 47 -9.07 2.96 -11.64
N GLU A 48 -8.19 2.71 -12.61
CA GLU A 48 -8.10 1.42 -13.30
C GLU A 48 -6.90 0.60 -12.77
N PRO A 49 -7.01 -0.74 -12.76
CA PRO A 49 -5.90 -1.61 -12.41
C PRO A 49 -4.71 -1.36 -13.34
N ASN A 50 -3.55 -1.06 -12.77
CA ASN A 50 -2.33 -0.83 -13.54
C ASN A 50 -1.14 -1.52 -12.86
N ASP A 51 -0.81 -2.71 -13.36
CA ASP A 51 0.21 -3.58 -12.78
C ASP A 51 1.56 -2.89 -12.60
N ARG A 52 1.94 -2.02 -13.54
CA ARG A 52 3.20 -1.27 -13.46
C ARG A 52 3.20 -0.29 -12.30
N LYS A 53 2.10 0.43 -12.06
CA LYS A 53 2.00 1.38 -10.94
C LYS A 53 1.87 0.66 -9.61
N ILE A 54 1.05 -0.40 -9.57
CA ILE A 54 0.84 -1.25 -8.39
C ILE A 54 2.16 -1.94 -7.99
N GLY A 55 2.88 -2.51 -8.96
CA GLY A 55 4.19 -3.13 -8.74
C GLY A 55 5.20 -2.18 -8.11
N LYS A 56 5.29 -0.93 -8.61
CA LYS A 56 6.18 0.09 -8.01
C LYS A 56 5.87 0.39 -6.54
N LEU A 57 4.59 0.39 -6.15
CA LEU A 57 4.20 0.57 -4.75
C LEU A 57 4.62 -0.64 -3.90
N CYS A 58 4.39 -1.85 -4.39
CA CYS A 58 4.70 -3.09 -3.68
C CYS A 58 6.22 -3.32 -3.55
N GLU A 59 7.00 -3.09 -4.62
CA GLU A 59 8.46 -3.12 -4.57
C GLU A 59 9.02 -2.09 -3.57
N TYR A 60 8.42 -0.91 -3.52
CA TYR A 60 8.79 0.10 -2.54
C TYR A 60 8.46 -0.34 -1.11
N ALA A 61 7.29 -0.95 -0.91
CA ALA A 61 6.84 -1.46 0.38
C ALA A 61 7.78 -2.58 0.89
N ALA A 62 8.15 -3.53 0.04
CA ALA A 62 9.10 -4.59 0.35
C ALA A 62 10.46 -4.03 0.81
N LYS A 63 10.96 -2.97 0.15
CA LYS A 63 12.20 -2.28 0.53
C LYS A 63 12.05 -1.38 1.77
N ASN A 64 10.83 -1.11 2.23
CA ASN A 64 10.56 -0.22 3.36
C ASN A 64 9.44 -0.77 4.27
N PRO A 65 9.64 -1.91 4.96
CA PRO A 65 8.59 -2.60 5.71
C PRO A 65 7.85 -1.72 6.72
N LEU A 66 8.54 -0.81 7.40
CA LEU A 66 7.95 0.14 8.35
C LEU A 66 6.91 1.09 7.73
N ARG A 67 6.79 1.14 6.40
CA ARG A 67 5.78 1.92 5.68
C ARG A 67 4.53 1.11 5.35
N ILE A 68 4.61 -0.21 5.37
CA ILE A 68 3.48 -1.09 5.03
C ILE A 68 2.24 -0.74 5.84
N PRO A 69 2.28 -0.63 7.19
CA PRO A 69 1.08 -0.31 7.97
C PRO A 69 0.43 1.02 7.59
N LYS A 70 1.23 2.02 7.18
CA LYS A 70 0.70 3.32 6.77
C LYS A 70 0.14 3.32 5.35
N ILE A 71 0.68 2.47 4.47
CA ILE A 71 0.15 2.25 3.12
C ILE A 71 -1.19 1.53 3.24
N THR A 72 -1.24 0.41 3.96
CA THR A 72 -2.43 -0.44 4.08
C THR A 72 -3.56 0.26 4.83
N SER A 73 -3.27 0.98 5.91
CA SER A 73 -4.27 1.84 6.56
C SER A 73 -4.88 2.89 5.60
N ASN A 74 -4.11 3.41 4.64
CA ASN A 74 -4.67 4.33 3.63
C ASN A 74 -5.54 3.61 2.60
N LEU A 75 -5.14 2.40 2.19
CA LEU A 75 -5.89 1.56 1.25
C LEU A 75 -7.22 1.12 1.87
N GLU A 76 -7.19 0.63 3.10
CA GLU A 76 -8.37 0.22 3.88
C GLU A 76 -9.38 1.36 4.05
N GLN A 77 -8.92 2.54 4.48
CA GLN A 77 -9.79 3.71 4.58
C GLN A 77 -10.45 4.07 3.24
N ARG A 78 -9.71 3.95 2.14
CA ARG A 78 -10.25 4.17 0.78
C ARG A 78 -11.21 3.06 0.38
N CYS A 79 -10.97 1.82 0.76
CA CYS A 79 -11.81 0.68 0.46
C CYS A 79 -13.19 0.85 1.08
N PHE A 80 -13.24 1.07 2.40
CA PHE A 80 -14.51 1.30 3.10
C PHE A 80 -15.22 2.58 2.62
N LYS A 81 -14.47 3.63 2.27
CA LYS A 81 -15.06 4.80 1.62
C LYS A 81 -15.61 4.47 0.23
N GLY A 82 -14.91 3.65 -0.55
CA GLY A 82 -15.33 3.21 -1.87
C GLY A 82 -16.63 2.41 -1.80
N LEU A 83 -16.69 1.42 -0.90
CA LEU A 83 -17.88 0.59 -0.68
C LEU A 83 -19.11 1.43 -0.28
N ARG A 84 -18.97 2.36 0.67
CA ARG A 84 -20.08 3.23 1.09
C ARG A 84 -20.59 4.17 0.00
N ASN A 85 -19.73 4.54 -0.95
CA ASN A 85 -20.09 5.44 -2.05
C ASN A 85 -20.29 4.69 -3.38
N GLU A 86 -20.39 3.36 -3.33
CA GLU A 86 -20.57 2.48 -4.50
C GLU A 86 -19.52 2.68 -5.60
N LYS A 87 -18.29 3.09 -5.21
CA LYS A 87 -17.15 3.24 -6.12
C LYS A 87 -16.39 1.93 -6.24
N PHE A 88 -17.01 0.94 -6.87
CA PHE A 88 -16.49 -0.43 -6.95
C PHE A 88 -15.20 -0.55 -7.77
N GLY A 89 -14.97 0.29 -8.79
CA GLY A 89 -13.69 0.35 -9.50
C GLY A 89 -12.52 0.64 -8.56
N CYS A 90 -12.70 1.54 -7.58
CA CYS A 90 -11.70 1.82 -6.56
C CYS A 90 -11.43 0.60 -5.65
N VAL A 91 -12.47 -0.15 -5.29
CA VAL A 91 -12.36 -1.35 -4.45
C VAL A 91 -11.57 -2.44 -5.18
N LYS A 92 -11.90 -2.69 -6.46
CA LYS A 92 -11.16 -3.63 -7.32
C LYS A 92 -9.67 -3.31 -7.37
N VAL A 93 -9.31 -2.05 -7.64
CA VAL A 93 -7.90 -1.63 -7.67
C VAL A 93 -7.21 -1.81 -6.32
N ILE A 94 -7.91 -1.51 -5.22
CA ILE A 94 -7.35 -1.72 -3.87
C ILE A 94 -7.04 -3.20 -3.65
N LEU A 95 -7.93 -4.10 -4.04
CA LEU A 95 -7.66 -5.54 -3.91
C LEU A 95 -6.55 -6.02 -4.81
N CYS A 96 -6.44 -5.53 -6.05
CA CYS A 96 -5.25 -5.80 -6.88
C CYS A 96 -3.94 -5.37 -6.18
N VAL A 97 -3.96 -4.29 -5.40
CA VAL A 97 -2.80 -3.87 -4.60
C VAL A 97 -2.52 -4.86 -3.46
N TYR A 98 -3.53 -5.31 -2.73
CA TYR A 98 -3.36 -6.29 -1.65
C TYR A 98 -2.87 -7.65 -2.18
N THR A 99 -3.46 -8.16 -3.25
CA THR A 99 -3.00 -9.31 -4.04
C THR A 99 -1.51 -9.19 -4.38
N LYS A 100 -1.09 -8.05 -4.93
CA LYS A 100 0.32 -7.83 -5.27
C LYS A 100 1.21 -7.72 -4.03
N LEU A 101 0.71 -7.19 -2.91
CA LEU A 101 1.43 -7.18 -1.63
C LEU A 101 1.62 -8.59 -1.07
N LEU A 102 0.64 -9.49 -1.19
CA LEU A 102 0.79 -10.90 -0.75
C LEU A 102 1.93 -11.60 -1.49
N SER A 103 2.03 -11.39 -2.80
CA SER A 103 3.12 -11.98 -3.61
C SER A 103 4.47 -11.28 -3.42
N THR A 104 4.50 -9.96 -3.24
CA THR A 104 5.76 -9.18 -3.21
C THR A 104 6.35 -9.01 -1.80
N CYS A 105 5.50 -8.97 -0.76
CA CYS A 105 5.86 -8.66 0.62
C CYS A 105 5.54 -9.83 1.57
N LYS A 106 5.72 -11.07 1.10
CA LYS A 106 5.33 -12.30 1.80
C LYS A 106 5.90 -12.39 3.22
N GLU A 107 7.20 -12.10 3.38
CA GLU A 107 7.89 -12.09 4.69
C GLU A 107 7.36 -11.00 5.64
N GLN A 108 6.63 -10.01 5.14
CA GLN A 108 6.06 -8.90 5.92
C GLN A 108 4.54 -8.99 6.04
N MET A 109 3.93 -10.12 5.68
CA MET A 109 2.48 -10.29 5.64
C MET A 109 1.78 -9.95 6.96
N ALA A 110 2.41 -10.25 8.10
CA ALA A 110 1.91 -9.89 9.42
C ALA A 110 1.62 -8.38 9.58
N LEU A 111 2.30 -7.51 8.82
CA LEU A 111 2.10 -6.06 8.88
C LEU A 111 0.81 -5.57 8.20
N PHE A 112 0.13 -6.42 7.43
CA PHE A 112 -1.08 -6.04 6.69
C PHE A 112 -2.19 -7.09 6.64
N ALA A 113 -1.94 -8.32 7.10
CA ALA A 113 -2.92 -9.41 7.09
C ALA A 113 -4.25 -9.03 7.74
N SER A 114 -4.22 -8.41 8.93
CA SER A 114 -5.45 -7.97 9.62
C SER A 114 -6.27 -6.98 8.79
N SER A 115 -5.61 -6.06 8.10
CA SER A 115 -6.29 -5.07 7.26
C SER A 115 -6.93 -5.73 6.03
N LEU A 116 -6.21 -6.67 5.39
CA LEU A 116 -6.75 -7.41 4.26
C LEU A 116 -7.94 -8.29 4.67
N LEU A 117 -7.82 -9.03 5.78
CA LEU A 117 -8.90 -9.89 6.29
C LEU A 117 -10.14 -9.08 6.67
N GLY A 118 -9.98 -7.89 7.26
CA GLY A 118 -11.10 -6.99 7.55
C GLY A 118 -11.84 -6.53 6.29
N ILE A 119 -11.10 -6.23 5.21
CA ILE A 119 -11.71 -5.92 3.91
C ILE A 119 -12.43 -7.13 3.34
N ILE A 120 -11.79 -8.30 3.32
CA ILE A 120 -12.38 -9.56 2.82
C ILE A 120 -13.68 -9.86 3.56
N GLN A 121 -13.67 -9.82 4.90
CA GLN A 121 -14.87 -10.04 5.70
C GLN A 121 -16.00 -9.10 5.29
N THR A 122 -15.71 -7.80 5.15
CA THR A 122 -16.71 -6.80 4.76
C THR A 122 -17.31 -7.09 3.38
N LEU A 123 -16.48 -7.54 2.43
CA LEU A 123 -16.94 -7.90 1.08
C LEU A 123 -17.82 -9.15 1.09
N LEU A 124 -17.45 -10.16 1.87
CA LEU A 124 -18.23 -11.39 2.04
C LEU A 124 -19.58 -11.16 2.74
N GLU A 125 -19.68 -10.13 3.57
CA GLU A 125 -20.94 -9.72 4.21
C GLU A 125 -21.87 -8.96 3.23
N GLN A 126 -21.35 -8.44 2.12
CA GLN A 126 -22.15 -7.71 1.11
C GLN A 126 -22.86 -8.65 0.12
N THR A 127 -23.85 -9.39 0.62
CA THR A 127 -24.61 -10.40 -0.14
C THR A 127 -25.47 -9.88 -1.29
N ARG A 128 -25.64 -8.56 -1.42
CA ARG A 128 -26.47 -7.93 -2.46
C ARG A 128 -25.71 -7.63 -3.75
N LEU A 129 -24.39 -7.82 -3.75
CA LEU A 129 -23.50 -7.49 -4.86
C LEU A 129 -22.63 -8.71 -5.17
N ASP A 130 -23.11 -9.60 -6.04
CA ASP A 130 -22.43 -10.85 -6.40
C ASP A 130 -20.97 -10.61 -6.82
N GLU A 131 -20.71 -9.50 -7.51
CA GLU A 131 -19.35 -9.13 -7.90
C GLU A 131 -18.42 -8.88 -6.69
N MET A 132 -18.90 -8.21 -5.64
CA MET A 132 -18.09 -7.96 -4.44
C MET A 132 -17.84 -9.25 -3.67
N LEU A 133 -18.82 -10.15 -3.62
CA LEU A 133 -18.67 -11.49 -3.05
C LEU A 133 -17.58 -12.28 -3.78
N ILE A 134 -17.65 -12.36 -5.12
CA ILE A 134 -16.67 -13.08 -5.95
C ILE A 134 -15.27 -12.56 -5.67
N ILE A 135 -15.09 -11.23 -5.72
CA ILE A 135 -13.79 -10.60 -5.48
C ILE A 135 -13.30 -10.88 -4.04
N GLY A 136 -14.19 -10.86 -3.05
CA GLY A 136 -13.87 -11.22 -1.66
C GLY A 136 -13.40 -12.66 -1.52
N CYS A 137 -14.06 -13.60 -2.20
CA CYS A 137 -13.68 -15.01 -2.27
C CYS A 137 -12.31 -15.21 -2.94
N ASP A 138 -12.07 -14.55 -4.07
CA ASP A 138 -10.80 -14.62 -4.79
C ASP A 138 -9.64 -14.11 -3.92
N ALA A 139 -9.83 -12.96 -3.25
CA ALA A 139 -8.85 -12.40 -2.33
C ALA A 139 -8.59 -13.31 -1.12
N LEU A 140 -9.63 -13.99 -0.59
CA LEU A 140 -9.48 -14.97 0.48
C LEU A 140 -8.67 -16.19 0.02
N ALA A 141 -8.99 -16.73 -1.16
CA ALA A 141 -8.25 -17.85 -1.73
C ALA A 141 -6.77 -17.50 -1.91
N GLU A 142 -6.47 -16.32 -2.44
CA GLU A 142 -5.10 -15.86 -2.61
C GLU A 142 -4.37 -15.66 -1.26
N PHE A 143 -5.06 -15.11 -0.26
CA PHE A 143 -4.52 -14.98 1.09
C PHE A 143 -4.16 -16.35 1.69
N VAL A 144 -5.06 -17.34 1.60
CA VAL A 144 -4.82 -18.70 2.09
C VAL A 144 -3.67 -19.37 1.34
N ASN A 145 -3.65 -19.28 0.00
CA ASN A 145 -2.58 -19.85 -0.83
C ASN A 145 -1.21 -19.23 -0.51
N SER A 146 -1.17 -17.95 -0.15
CA SER A 146 0.07 -17.28 0.26
C SER A 146 0.63 -17.79 1.60
N GLN A 147 -0.22 -18.37 2.48
CA GLN A 147 0.24 -19.02 3.72
C GLN A 147 0.93 -20.35 3.43
N VAL A 148 0.36 -21.17 2.54
CA VAL A 148 0.78 -22.57 2.29
C VAL A 148 2.22 -22.65 1.78
N CYS A 149 2.66 -21.69 0.96
CA CYS A 149 4.05 -21.65 0.44
C CYS A 149 5.11 -21.24 1.48
N SER A 150 4.74 -21.01 2.75
CA SER A 150 5.66 -20.61 3.82
C SER A 150 6.09 -21.79 4.70
N SER A 151 5.71 -23.01 4.30
CA SER A 151 6.03 -24.28 4.99
C SER A 151 7.20 -24.99 4.32
#